data_AF-A0A846TE86-F1
#
_entry.id   AF-A0A846TE86-F1
#
_cell.length_a   1.000
_cell.length_b   1.000
_cell.length_c   1.000
_cell.angle_alpha   90.00
_cell.angle_beta   90.00
_cell.angle_gamma   90.00
#
_symmetry.space_group_name_H-M   'P 1'
#
loop_
_entity.id
_entity.type
_entity.pdbx_description
1 polymer ?
#
loop_
_entity_poly.entity_id
_entity_poly.type
_entity_poly.pdbx_seq_one_letter_code
_entity_poly.pdbx_strand_id
1 'polypeptide(L)'
;MRLPEFPFAVHVIGLDSAWLAGDDSDAGKLRLTEDQAMRLTSDTQGNALDGFRLALIHHPLTDLADGAPCQRLLAERVDVLLRGHLHEPEPAEWADPDWHLRQVAAGCLCEGHGADQYPNACEVIEITLDAQGRPQRYDLWFRGWSERGFWLGSSNHAHRH
;
A
#
# COMPACT_ATOMS: atom_id res chain seq x y z
N MET A 1 10.13 -11.64 6.71
CA MET A 1 10.01 -13.12 6.88
C MET A 1 10.73 -13.80 5.72
N ARG A 2 11.25 -15.03 5.91
CA ARG A 2 11.78 -15.84 4.79
C ARG A 2 10.76 -16.90 4.44
N LEU A 3 10.16 -16.76 3.26
CA LEU A 3 9.25 -17.75 2.72
C LEU A 3 10.08 -18.82 1.99
N PRO A 4 9.81 -20.13 2.18
CA PRO A 4 10.67 -21.21 1.65
C PRO A 4 10.88 -21.17 0.13
N GLU A 5 9.97 -20.54 -0.58
CA GLU A 5 9.89 -20.52 -2.04
C GLU A 5 10.67 -19.36 -2.67
N PHE A 6 11.16 -18.42 -1.85
CA PHE A 6 11.84 -17.21 -2.31
C PHE A 6 13.31 -17.20 -1.87
N PRO A 7 14.26 -16.86 -2.76
CA PRO A 7 15.68 -16.75 -2.42
C PRO A 7 16.03 -15.46 -1.66
N PHE A 8 15.04 -14.62 -1.35
CA PHE A 8 15.16 -13.33 -0.66
C PHE A 8 14.11 -13.20 0.45
N ALA A 9 14.25 -12.19 1.31
CA ALA A 9 13.26 -11.88 2.33
C ALA A 9 12.04 -11.15 1.74
N VAL A 10 10.86 -11.46 2.28
CA VAL A 10 9.63 -10.71 2.02
C VAL A 10 9.24 -10.00 3.31
N HIS A 11 9.10 -8.68 3.27
CA HIS A 11 8.76 -7.84 4.40
C HIS A 11 7.33 -7.31 4.23
N VAL A 12 6.51 -7.50 5.26
CA VAL A 12 5.19 -6.88 5.40
C VAL A 12 5.27 -5.93 6.57
N ILE A 13 5.13 -4.64 6.31
CA ILE A 13 5.43 -3.54 7.23
C ILE A 13 4.13 -2.79 7.53
N GLY A 14 3.63 -2.89 8.76
CA GLY A 14 2.46 -2.12 9.19
C GLY A 14 2.89 -0.74 9.70
N LEU A 15 2.34 0.31 9.09
CA LEU A 15 2.57 1.71 9.45
C LEU A 15 1.32 2.26 10.15
N ASP A 16 1.46 2.57 11.44
CA ASP A 16 0.40 3.18 12.23
C ASP A 16 0.34 4.69 11.97
N SER A 17 -0.75 5.13 11.34
CA SER A 17 -1.04 6.55 11.07
C SER A 17 -2.09 7.13 12.01
N ALA A 18 -2.69 6.31 12.87
CA ALA A 18 -3.85 6.67 13.69
C ALA A 18 -3.47 7.22 15.08
N TRP A 19 -2.17 7.39 15.37
CA TRP A 19 -1.69 7.79 16.69
C TRP A 19 -2.26 9.11 17.24
N LEU A 20 -2.73 9.99 16.36
CA LEU A 20 -3.37 11.27 16.70
C LEU A 20 -4.81 11.37 16.16
N ALA A 21 -5.43 10.25 15.82
CA ALA A 21 -6.83 10.25 15.40
C ALA A 21 -7.75 10.43 16.64
N GLY A 22 -8.41 11.58 16.74
CA GLY A 22 -9.46 11.88 17.70
C GLY A 22 -10.89 11.94 17.12
N ASP A 23 -11.08 12.23 15.82
CA ASP A 23 -12.38 12.30 15.13
C ASP A 23 -12.27 12.29 13.57
N ASP A 24 -13.39 12.39 12.86
CA ASP A 24 -13.43 12.42 11.38
C ASP A 24 -12.79 13.69 10.76
N SER A 25 -12.30 14.64 11.58
CA SER A 25 -11.66 15.89 11.14
C SER A 25 -10.13 15.87 11.24
N ASP A 26 -9.52 14.68 11.33
CA ASP A 26 -8.09 14.55 11.58
C ASP A 26 -7.20 14.62 10.34
N ALA A 27 -7.78 14.75 9.15
CA ALA A 27 -7.02 15.05 7.95
C ALA A 27 -6.10 16.27 8.18
N GLY A 28 -4.79 16.09 7.96
CA GLY A 28 -3.75 17.08 8.23
C GLY A 28 -3.27 17.16 9.68
N LYS A 29 -3.82 16.36 10.60
CA LYS A 29 -3.39 16.23 12.01
C LYS A 29 -2.75 14.87 12.31
N LEU A 30 -3.08 13.86 11.52
CA LEU A 30 -2.48 12.53 11.57
C LEU A 30 -0.98 12.59 11.33
N ARG A 31 -0.25 11.63 11.91
CA ARG A 31 1.21 11.55 11.79
C ARG A 31 1.66 10.11 11.64
N LEU A 32 2.62 9.90 10.75
CA LEU A 32 3.37 8.64 10.71
C LEU A 32 4.63 8.71 11.56
N THR A 33 5.30 9.87 11.58
CA THR A 33 6.64 10.12 12.11
C THR A 33 7.76 9.45 11.32
N GLU A 34 8.83 10.22 11.05
CA GLU A 34 10.06 9.70 10.44
C GLU A 34 10.67 8.58 11.29
N ASP A 35 10.52 8.66 12.60
CA ASP A 35 11.04 7.70 13.55
C ASP A 35 10.43 6.30 13.37
N GLN A 36 9.10 6.20 13.31
CA GLN A 36 8.42 4.94 13.01
C GLN A 36 8.82 4.41 11.64
N ALA A 37 8.78 5.27 10.62
CA ALA A 37 9.15 4.88 9.26
C ALA A 37 10.57 4.34 9.21
N MET A 38 11.54 5.01 9.83
CA MET A 38 12.93 4.56 9.91
C MET A 38 13.06 3.24 10.66
N ARG A 39 12.49 3.12 11.86
CA ARG A 39 12.63 1.92 12.70
C ARG A 39 12.05 0.67 12.02
N LEU A 40 10.94 0.82 11.31
CA LEU A 40 10.22 -0.32 10.72
C LEU A 40 10.73 -0.70 9.33
N THR A 41 11.45 0.19 8.65
CA THR A 41 11.97 -0.04 7.29
C THR A 41 13.49 -0.18 7.24
N SER A 42 14.16 -0.24 8.39
CA SER A 42 15.62 -0.38 8.48
C SER A 42 16.07 -1.65 9.20
N ASP A 43 17.24 -2.14 8.80
CA ASP A 43 17.97 -3.19 9.53
C ASP A 43 18.66 -2.63 10.79
N THR A 44 19.38 -3.49 11.51
CA THR A 44 20.12 -3.11 12.73
C THR A 44 21.26 -2.12 12.49
N GLN A 45 21.65 -1.89 11.24
CA GLN A 45 22.69 -0.95 10.82
C GLN A 45 22.09 0.37 10.27
N GLY A 46 20.76 0.49 10.18
CA GLY A 46 20.08 1.66 9.64
C GLY A 46 19.90 1.65 8.12
N ASN A 47 20.34 0.59 7.43
CA ASN A 47 20.12 0.43 5.99
C ASN A 47 18.68 0.00 5.73
N ALA A 48 18.17 0.26 4.52
CA ALA A 48 16.89 -0.31 4.11
C ALA A 48 16.93 -1.85 4.18
N LEU A 49 15.79 -2.46 4.52
CA LEU A 49 15.64 -3.92 4.54
C LEU A 49 16.00 -4.55 3.18
N ASP A 50 16.51 -5.78 3.19
CA ASP A 50 16.83 -6.53 1.98
C ASP A 50 15.59 -7.25 1.40
N GLY A 51 15.63 -7.61 0.12
CA GLY A 51 14.50 -8.30 -0.53
C GLY A 51 13.32 -7.39 -0.86
N PHE A 52 12.12 -7.97 -0.87
CA PHE A 52 10.88 -7.30 -1.27
C PHE A 52 10.15 -6.70 -0.05
N ARG A 53 9.71 -5.45 -0.16
CA ARG A 53 9.18 -4.64 0.95
C ARG A 53 7.80 -4.08 0.64
N LEU A 54 6.78 -4.68 1.25
CA LEU A 54 5.39 -4.24 1.18
C LEU A 54 5.02 -3.49 2.46
N ALA A 55 4.66 -2.22 2.35
CA ALA A 55 4.14 -1.44 3.47
C ALA A 55 2.61 -1.32 3.40
N LEU A 56 1.98 -1.26 4.56
CA LEU A 56 0.54 -1.11 4.75
C LEU A 56 0.30 0.11 5.63
N ILE A 57 -0.55 1.03 5.19
CA ILE A 57 -0.97 2.20 5.97
C ILE A 57 -2.49 2.35 5.87
N HIS A 58 -3.14 2.81 6.95
CA HIS A 58 -4.59 3.04 6.88
C HIS A 58 -4.93 4.31 6.12
N HIS A 59 -4.28 5.43 6.44
CA HIS A 59 -4.59 6.73 5.83
C HIS A 59 -3.69 7.03 4.62
N PRO A 60 -4.20 7.72 3.58
CA PRO A 60 -3.39 8.34 2.54
C PRO A 60 -2.28 9.21 3.12
N LEU A 61 -1.10 9.21 2.50
CA LEU A 61 0.00 10.08 2.93
C LEU A 61 -0.37 11.58 2.85
N THR A 62 -1.29 11.95 1.95
CA THR A 62 -1.83 13.31 1.83
C THR A 62 -2.57 13.79 3.06
N ASP A 63 -3.09 12.86 3.88
CA ASP A 63 -3.87 13.17 5.06
C ASP A 63 -2.98 13.35 6.30
N LEU A 64 -1.68 13.09 6.16
CA LEU A 64 -0.71 13.20 7.24
C LEU A 64 -0.06 14.59 7.26
N ALA A 65 0.08 15.16 8.45
CA ALA A 65 0.82 16.40 8.69
C ALA A 65 2.30 16.28 8.27
N ASP A 66 2.87 15.09 8.36
CA ASP A 66 4.24 14.74 7.95
C ASP A 66 4.27 13.83 6.70
N GLY A 67 3.22 13.90 5.88
CA GLY A 67 3.05 13.07 4.68
C GLY A 67 4.17 13.19 3.67
N ALA A 68 4.50 14.41 3.24
CA ALA A 68 5.53 14.67 2.25
C ALA A 68 6.94 14.17 2.66
N PRO A 69 7.46 14.48 3.87
CA PRO A 69 8.76 13.94 4.29
C PRO A 69 8.72 12.42 4.44
N CYS A 70 7.64 11.85 4.97
CA CYS A 70 7.48 10.40 5.07
C CYS A 70 7.40 9.72 3.69
N GLN A 71 6.76 10.35 2.71
CA GLN A 71 6.64 9.84 1.35
C GLN A 71 8.00 9.67 0.70
N ARG A 72 8.87 10.69 0.80
CA ARG A 72 10.24 10.63 0.27
C ARG A 72 11.03 9.52 0.98
N LEU A 73 10.91 9.44 2.30
CA LEU A 73 11.59 8.42 3.08
C LEU A 73 11.15 6.98 2.70
N LEU A 74 9.85 6.78 2.51
CA LEU A 74 9.28 5.48 2.13
C LEU A 74 9.65 5.10 0.70
N ALA A 75 9.77 6.05 -0.23
CA ALA A 75 10.19 5.80 -1.61
C ALA A 75 11.57 5.13 -1.71
N GLU A 76 12.48 5.41 -0.77
CA GLU A 76 13.80 4.79 -0.72
C GLU A 76 13.76 3.37 -0.12
N ARG A 77 12.74 3.08 0.69
CA ARG A 77 12.76 2.00 1.68
C ARG A 77 11.66 0.96 1.49
N VAL A 78 10.70 1.22 0.63
CA VAL A 78 9.54 0.37 0.37
C VAL A 78 9.35 0.23 -1.13
N ASP A 79 8.99 -0.97 -1.58
CA ASP A 79 8.74 -1.25 -2.99
C ASP A 79 7.27 -0.97 -3.37
N VAL A 80 6.35 -1.27 -2.46
CA VAL A 80 4.90 -1.02 -2.61
C VAL A 80 4.29 -0.53 -1.31
N LEU A 81 3.50 0.53 -1.38
CA LEU A 81 2.66 0.98 -0.27
C LEU A 81 1.19 0.69 -0.59
N LEU A 82 0.54 -0.12 0.23
CA LEU A 82 -0.91 -0.27 0.23
C LEU A 82 -1.53 0.69 1.24
N ARG A 83 -2.47 1.52 0.80
CA ARG A 83 -3.15 2.51 1.64
C ARG A 83 -4.65 2.25 1.70
N GLY A 84 -5.27 2.42 2.87
CA GLY A 84 -6.73 2.33 3.05
C GLY A 84 -7.45 3.68 2.88
N HIS A 85 -8.62 3.81 3.53
CA HIS A 85 -9.50 4.99 3.62
C HIS A 85 -10.16 5.46 2.31
N LEU A 86 -9.56 5.21 1.15
CA LEU A 86 -10.13 5.58 -0.14
C LEU A 86 -11.17 4.55 -0.59
N HIS A 87 -12.42 5.01 -0.77
CA HIS A 87 -13.50 4.22 -1.36
C HIS A 87 -13.30 3.99 -2.87
N GLU A 88 -12.46 4.82 -3.51
CA GLU A 88 -12.07 4.67 -4.91
C GLU A 88 -10.67 4.06 -5.00
N PRO A 89 -10.52 2.89 -5.62
CA PRO A 89 -9.24 2.22 -5.73
C PRO A 89 -8.42 2.83 -6.87
N GLU A 90 -7.88 4.03 -6.65
CA GLU A 90 -6.98 4.66 -7.61
C GLU A 90 -5.52 4.26 -7.32
N PRO A 91 -4.84 3.54 -8.23
CA PRO A 91 -3.40 3.40 -8.19
C PRO A 91 -2.80 4.79 -8.37
N ALA A 92 -1.91 5.20 -7.47
CA ALA A 92 -1.12 6.40 -7.65
C ALA A 92 0.36 6.04 -7.63
N GLU A 93 1.05 6.39 -8.70
CA GLU A 93 2.50 6.42 -8.69
C GLU A 93 2.94 7.85 -8.36
N TRP A 94 3.78 7.96 -7.35
CA TRP A 94 4.53 9.18 -7.13
C TRP A 94 5.96 8.96 -7.59
N ALA A 95 6.46 9.88 -8.41
CA ALA A 95 7.85 9.88 -8.82
C ALA A 95 8.41 11.31 -8.79
N ASP A 96 9.66 11.44 -8.36
CA ASP A 96 10.52 12.58 -8.64
C ASP A 96 11.73 12.09 -9.49
N PRO A 97 12.65 12.97 -9.92
CA PRO A 97 13.80 12.56 -10.72
C PRO A 97 14.70 11.47 -10.10
N ASP A 98 14.70 11.37 -8.77
CA ASP A 98 15.57 10.50 -7.98
C ASP A 98 14.82 9.27 -7.42
N TRP A 99 13.50 9.38 -7.21
CA TRP A 99 12.72 8.42 -6.42
C TRP A 99 11.38 8.05 -7.03
N HIS A 100 10.91 6.85 -6.73
CA HIS A 100 9.59 6.36 -7.10
C HIS A 100 8.94 5.65 -5.91
N LEU A 101 7.66 5.93 -5.66
CA LEU A 101 6.84 5.20 -4.70
C LEU A 101 5.53 4.81 -5.37
N ARG A 102 5.34 3.50 -5.56
CA ARG A 102 4.09 2.94 -6.05
C ARG A 102 3.13 2.78 -4.89
N GLN A 103 1.97 3.42 -5.00
CA GLN A 103 0.93 3.36 -4.00
C GLN A 103 -0.35 2.80 -4.61
N VAL A 104 -0.88 1.74 -4.00
CA VAL A 104 -2.15 1.14 -4.41
C VAL A 104 -3.14 1.37 -3.28
N ALA A 105 -4.27 2.00 -3.60
CA ALA A 105 -5.37 2.06 -2.65
C ALA A 105 -5.93 0.65 -2.52
N ALA A 106 -5.77 0.04 -1.34
CA ALA A 106 -6.44 -1.21 -1.02
C ALA A 106 -7.88 -0.85 -0.69
N GLY A 107 -8.81 -1.15 -1.61
CA GLY A 107 -10.23 -0.83 -1.45
C GLY A 107 -10.81 -1.25 -0.09
N CYS A 108 -11.87 -0.57 0.33
CA CYS A 108 -12.54 -0.84 1.61
C CYS A 108 -13.34 -2.16 1.56
N LEU A 109 -13.29 -2.92 2.66
CA LEU A 109 -14.09 -4.14 2.87
C LEU A 109 -15.12 -3.90 4.00
N CYS A 110 -15.93 -2.84 3.90
CA CYS A 110 -16.97 -2.49 4.88
C CYS A 110 -18.25 -2.08 4.12
N GLU A 111 -19.49 -2.30 4.55
CA GLU A 111 -20.09 -3.09 5.64
C GLU A 111 -21.54 -3.37 5.18
N GLY A 112 -21.98 -4.62 5.28
CA GLY A 112 -23.35 -4.98 4.93
C GLY A 112 -24.33 -4.51 5.99
N HIS A 113 -24.81 -3.26 5.92
CA HIS A 113 -26.13 -2.88 6.46
C HIS A 113 -26.64 -1.54 5.89
N GLY A 114 -27.35 -1.63 4.77
CA GLY A 114 -28.47 -0.73 4.48
C GLY A 114 -28.16 0.65 3.91
N ALA A 115 -26.89 1.02 3.76
CA ALA A 115 -26.48 2.21 3.01
C ALA A 115 -25.15 1.90 2.33
N ASP A 116 -25.15 1.58 1.04
CA ASP A 116 -24.14 2.10 0.10
C ASP A 116 -24.24 1.49 -1.31
N GLN A 117 -23.84 2.32 -2.28
CA GLN A 117 -23.97 2.12 -3.72
C GLN A 117 -22.83 1.28 -4.34
N TYR A 118 -21.93 0.72 -3.51
CA TYR A 118 -20.71 0.07 -3.98
C TYR A 118 -20.68 -1.42 -3.58
N PRO A 119 -20.57 -2.36 -4.54
CA PRO A 119 -20.48 -3.78 -4.23
C PRO A 119 -19.14 -4.12 -3.58
N ASN A 120 -19.14 -5.08 -2.66
CA ASN A 120 -17.92 -5.64 -2.07
C ASN A 120 -16.91 -5.96 -3.18
N ALA A 121 -15.69 -5.47 -3.06
CA ALA A 121 -14.62 -5.70 -4.01
C ALA A 121 -13.36 -6.20 -3.33
N CYS A 122 -12.51 -6.88 -4.09
CA CYS A 122 -11.14 -7.19 -3.69
C CYS A 122 -10.17 -6.94 -4.84
N GLU A 123 -8.93 -6.68 -4.47
CA GLU A 123 -7.83 -6.49 -5.40
C GLU A 123 -6.93 -7.71 -5.40
N VAL A 124 -6.53 -8.12 -6.60
CA VAL A 124 -5.45 -9.08 -6.78
C VAL A 124 -4.28 -8.32 -7.36
N ILE A 125 -3.15 -8.33 -6.64
CA ILE A 125 -1.89 -7.75 -7.07
C ILE A 125 -0.92 -8.90 -7.30
N GLU A 126 -0.50 -9.08 -8.54
CA GLU A 126 0.63 -9.94 -8.88
C GLU A 126 1.87 -9.08 -9.09
N ILE A 127 2.98 -9.49 -8.48
CA ILE A 127 4.24 -8.76 -8.53
C ILE A 127 5.30 -9.73 -9.02
N THR A 128 5.89 -9.44 -10.19
CA THR A 128 7.06 -10.17 -10.68
C THR A 128 8.31 -9.55 -10.07
N LEU A 129 9.14 -10.38 -9.44
CA LEU A 129 10.37 -9.97 -8.75
C LEU A 129 11.59 -10.59 -9.44
N ASP A 130 12.73 -9.90 -9.40
CA ASP A 130 14.02 -10.46 -9.79
C ASP A 130 14.61 -11.39 -8.71
N ALA A 131 15.81 -11.93 -8.96
CA ALA A 131 16.48 -12.84 -8.02
C ALA A 131 16.88 -12.19 -6.69
N GLN A 132 16.86 -10.87 -6.60
CA GLN A 132 17.14 -10.08 -5.39
C GLN A 132 15.86 -9.59 -4.70
N GLY A 133 14.68 -9.91 -5.23
CA GLY A 133 13.41 -9.46 -4.69
C GLY A 133 13.01 -8.06 -5.14
N ARG A 134 13.66 -7.51 -6.19
CA ARG A 134 13.30 -6.21 -6.76
C ARG A 134 12.13 -6.35 -7.73
N PRO A 135 11.11 -5.49 -7.65
CA PRO A 135 10.00 -5.52 -8.58
C PRO A 135 10.39 -5.19 -10.01
N GLN A 136 9.93 -6.02 -10.93
CA GLN A 136 10.07 -5.83 -12.38
C GLN A 136 8.75 -5.50 -13.05
N ARG A 137 7.63 -6.02 -12.51
CA ARG A 137 6.29 -5.83 -13.07
C ARG A 137 5.22 -5.96 -12.00
N TYR A 138 4.13 -5.22 -12.20
CA TYR A 138 2.93 -5.26 -11.39
C TYR A 138 1.72 -5.47 -12.28
N ASP A 139 0.85 -6.39 -11.88
CA ASP A 139 -0.45 -6.58 -12.49
C ASP A 139 -1.52 -6.46 -11.41
N LEU A 140 -2.48 -5.57 -11.64
CA LEU A 140 -3.57 -5.27 -10.72
C LEU A 140 -4.90 -5.67 -11.38
N TRP A 141 -5.69 -6.46 -10.66
CA TRP A 141 -7.05 -6.81 -11.05
C TRP A 141 -8.04 -6.48 -9.95
N PHE A 142 -9.15 -5.88 -10.33
CA PHE A 142 -10.28 -5.62 -9.47
C PHE A 142 -11.32 -6.73 -9.64
N ARG A 143 -11.80 -7.27 -8.52
CA ARG A 143 -12.87 -8.27 -8.48
C ARG A 143 -14.02 -7.72 -7.67
N GLY A 144 -15.18 -7.57 -8.30
CA GLY A 144 -16.43 -7.17 -7.62
C GLY A 144 -17.28 -8.40 -7.27
N TRP A 145 -18.04 -8.35 -6.19
CA TRP A 145 -19.00 -9.39 -5.85
C TRP A 145 -20.30 -9.18 -6.62
N SER A 146 -20.76 -10.21 -7.36
CA SER A 146 -22.06 -10.15 -8.05
C SER A 146 -23.22 -10.39 -7.08
N GLU A 147 -24.38 -9.82 -7.41
CA GLU A 147 -25.66 -10.13 -6.73
C GLU A 147 -26.03 -11.62 -6.79
N ARG A 148 -25.42 -12.39 -7.69
CA ARG A 148 -25.65 -13.83 -7.90
C ARG A 148 -24.67 -14.73 -7.13
N GLY A 149 -23.81 -14.16 -6.28
CA GLY A 149 -22.97 -14.92 -5.36
C GLY A 149 -21.65 -15.42 -5.93
N PHE A 150 -21.08 -14.73 -6.92
CA PHE A 150 -19.76 -15.04 -7.49
C PHE A 150 -18.95 -13.79 -7.77
N TRP A 151 -17.61 -13.90 -7.78
CA TRP A 151 -16.70 -12.83 -8.13
C TRP A 151 -16.72 -12.54 -9.64
N LEU A 152 -17.01 -11.29 -10.01
CA LEU A 152 -16.83 -10.76 -11.35
C LEU A 152 -15.41 -10.21 -11.47
N GLY A 153 -14.62 -10.73 -12.40
CA GLY A 153 -13.37 -10.10 -12.79
C GLY A 153 -13.65 -8.97 -13.78
N SER A 154 -13.03 -7.80 -13.60
CA SER A 154 -12.93 -6.84 -14.70
C SER A 154 -12.00 -7.42 -15.78
N SER A 155 -12.49 -7.57 -17.00
CA SER A 155 -11.63 -7.81 -18.16
C SER A 155 -11.00 -6.47 -18.56
N ASN A 156 -9.69 -6.33 -18.30
CA ASN A 156 -8.75 -5.25 -18.68
C ASN A 156 -8.78 -3.93 -17.89
N HIS A 157 -7.68 -3.67 -17.15
CA HIS A 157 -6.59 -2.83 -17.63
C HIS A 157 -5.29 -3.18 -16.88
N ALA A 158 -4.40 -3.95 -17.53
CA ALA A 158 -3.03 -4.09 -17.07
C ALA A 158 -2.31 -2.76 -17.32
N HIS A 159 -2.04 -1.99 -16.27
CA HIS A 159 -1.05 -0.93 -16.34
C HIS A 159 0.33 -1.60 -16.45
N ARG A 160 0.81 -1.77 -17.68
CA ARG A 160 2.18 -2.20 -17.95
C ARG A 160 3.12 -1.02 -17.67
N HIS A 161 3.73 -1.00 -16.49
CA HIS A 161 4.85 -0.11 -16.14
C HIS A 161 6.03 -0.93 -15.64
#